data_AF-A0A1X4I843-F1
#
_entry.id   AF-A0A1X4I843-F1
#
_cell.length_a   1.000
_cell.length_b   1.000
_cell.length_c   1.000
_cell.angle_alpha   90.00
_cell.angle_beta   90.00
_cell.angle_gamma   90.00
#
_symmetry.space_group_name_H-M   'P 1'
#
loop_
_entity.id
_entity.type
_entity.pdbx_description
1 polymer ?
#
loop_
_entity_poly.entity_id
_entity_poly.type
_entity_poly.pdbx_seq_one_letter_code
_entity_poly.pdbx_strand_id
1 'polypeptide(L)'
;MTGSEVSPPFRLVYVPGVMPDKWVRVWNERLPDVPLTLTQVPVRAAQGLLLDGDADAGLVRLPVDRTVLSAIPLYTEQTVVVVPKDHLVTAADAVSPEDLADDIVLHPLDDVLAWESLPGRPALERPATTADAIELVAAGIGVLVVPLSLARLHHRKDLTHRPLEGAPESSVALSWPEAATTDRVEDFIGIVRGRTVNSTRGRRQQPAPAKQPGPAARRQQPAGRGRRGGTGGTAKNPRRGRPRRGS
;
A
#
# COMPACT_ATOMS: atom_id res chain seq x y z
N MET A 1 -6.62 -32.52 -26.94
CA MET A 1 -5.71 -32.27 -25.81
C MET A 1 -5.34 -30.81 -25.83
N THR A 2 -6.10 -29.95 -25.15
CA THR A 2 -5.72 -28.55 -24.94
C THR A 2 -4.74 -28.55 -23.77
N GLY A 3 -3.46 -28.31 -24.04
CA GLY A 3 -2.50 -28.04 -22.98
C GLY A 3 -2.93 -26.76 -22.29
N SER A 4 -3.32 -26.85 -21.02
CA SER A 4 -3.46 -25.67 -20.18
C SER A 4 -2.08 -25.04 -20.07
N GLU A 5 -1.83 -23.96 -20.81
CA GLU A 5 -0.67 -23.11 -20.57
C GLU A 5 -0.88 -22.49 -19.18
N VAL A 6 -0.20 -23.06 -18.19
CA VAL A 6 -0.19 -22.54 -16.84
C VAL A 6 0.45 -21.15 -16.92
N SER A 7 -0.35 -20.12 -16.64
CA SER A 7 0.16 -18.75 -16.55
C SER A 7 1.34 -18.71 -15.57
N PRO A 8 2.47 -18.06 -15.92
CA PRO A 8 3.61 -18.01 -15.00
C PRO A 8 3.18 -17.37 -13.68
N PRO A 9 3.68 -17.85 -12.53
CA PRO A 9 3.27 -17.34 -11.23
C PRO A 9 3.62 -15.85 -11.08
N PHE A 10 2.82 -15.14 -10.29
CA PHE A 10 3.17 -13.82 -9.78
C PHE A 10 3.99 -13.97 -8.49
N ARG A 11 5.23 -13.50 -8.51
CA ARG A 11 6.19 -13.67 -7.41
C ARG A 11 6.18 -12.42 -6.53
N LEU A 12 5.68 -12.58 -5.31
CA LEU A 12 5.60 -11.54 -4.30
C LEU A 12 6.57 -11.84 -3.17
N VAL A 13 7.52 -10.94 -2.94
CA VAL A 13 8.36 -10.99 -1.73
C VAL A 13 7.75 -10.12 -0.63
N TYR A 14 8.01 -10.45 0.63
CA TYR A 14 7.63 -9.60 1.76
C TYR A 14 8.67 -9.68 2.86
N VAL A 15 8.80 -8.59 3.62
CA VAL A 15 9.77 -8.50 4.73
C VAL A 15 9.11 -8.83 6.07
N PRO A 16 9.89 -9.23 7.10
CA PRO A 16 9.37 -9.53 8.42
C PRO A 16 8.48 -8.41 9.01
N GLY A 17 7.42 -8.82 9.71
CA GLY A 17 6.42 -7.93 10.31
C GLY A 17 5.34 -7.45 9.33
N VAL A 18 5.50 -7.63 8.02
CA VAL A 18 4.45 -7.31 7.05
C VAL A 18 3.47 -8.47 6.94
N MET A 19 2.16 -8.17 6.95
CA MET A 19 1.08 -9.14 6.89
C MET A 19 0.43 -9.18 5.48
N PRO A 20 0.85 -10.10 4.60
CA PRO A 20 0.39 -10.12 3.20
C PRO A 20 -1.00 -10.76 2.99
N ASP A 21 -1.51 -11.50 3.99
CA ASP A 21 -2.64 -12.43 3.87
C ASP A 21 -3.88 -11.83 3.20
N LYS A 22 -4.23 -10.59 3.56
CA LYS A 22 -5.37 -9.89 2.99
C LYS A 22 -5.24 -9.74 1.46
N TRP A 23 -4.08 -9.34 0.97
CA TRP A 23 -3.88 -9.11 -0.46
C TRP A 23 -3.70 -10.41 -1.23
N VAL A 24 -3.02 -11.39 -0.63
CA VAL A 24 -2.87 -12.74 -1.21
C VAL A 24 -4.22 -13.42 -1.37
N ARG A 25 -5.09 -13.35 -0.35
CA ARG A 25 -6.46 -13.87 -0.45
C ARG A 25 -7.23 -13.24 -1.61
N VAL A 26 -7.20 -11.91 -1.71
CA VAL A 26 -7.91 -11.19 -2.78
C VAL A 26 -7.31 -11.47 -4.15
N TRP A 27 -5.99 -11.69 -4.26
CA TRP A 27 -5.35 -12.13 -5.50
C TRP A 27 -5.90 -13.49 -5.94
N ASN A 28 -5.84 -14.49 -5.05
CA ASN A 28 -6.29 -15.85 -5.36
C ASN A 28 -7.78 -15.91 -5.72
N GLU A 29 -8.61 -15.04 -5.13
CA GLU A 29 -10.03 -14.89 -5.48
C GLU A 29 -10.27 -14.28 -6.87
N ARG A 30 -9.40 -13.34 -7.30
CA ARG A 30 -9.59 -12.59 -8.55
C ARG A 30 -8.89 -13.20 -9.76
N LEU A 31 -7.78 -13.87 -9.52
CA LEU A 31 -6.89 -14.42 -10.54
C LEU A 31 -6.61 -15.89 -10.21
N PRO A 32 -7.64 -16.76 -10.17
CA PRO A 32 -7.49 -18.16 -9.77
C PRO A 32 -6.56 -18.96 -10.71
N ASP A 33 -6.45 -18.52 -11.98
CA ASP A 33 -5.60 -19.16 -12.99
C ASP A 33 -4.14 -18.65 -12.97
N VAL A 34 -3.81 -17.65 -12.12
CA VAL A 34 -2.46 -17.10 -11.98
C VAL A 34 -1.96 -17.35 -10.56
N PRO A 35 -1.16 -18.40 -10.32
CA PRO A 35 -0.67 -18.71 -8.98
C PRO A 35 0.18 -17.55 -8.44
N LEU A 36 0.07 -17.29 -7.13
CA LEU A 36 0.93 -16.34 -6.42
C LEU A 36 1.95 -17.10 -5.59
N THR A 37 3.24 -16.85 -5.85
CA THR A 37 4.34 -17.35 -5.03
C THR A 37 4.70 -16.28 -4.01
N LEU A 38 4.52 -16.60 -2.73
CA LEU A 38 4.82 -15.69 -1.62
C LEU A 38 6.11 -16.12 -0.92
N THR A 39 7.10 -15.24 -0.83
CA THR A 39 8.40 -15.55 -0.20
C THR A 39 8.78 -14.48 0.83
N GLN A 40 9.00 -14.89 2.08
CA GLN A 40 9.54 -13.98 3.09
C GLN A 40 11.05 -13.85 2.91
N VAL A 41 11.57 -12.62 2.91
CA VAL A 41 12.99 -12.33 2.69
C VAL A 41 13.52 -11.33 3.71
N PRO A 42 14.83 -11.35 4.03
CA PRO A 42 15.44 -10.31 4.87
C PRO A 42 15.20 -8.91 4.28
N VAL A 43 15.00 -7.91 5.14
CA VAL A 43 14.71 -6.52 4.71
C VAL A 43 15.74 -6.02 3.69
N ARG A 44 17.03 -6.22 3.98
CA ARG A 44 18.14 -5.81 3.11
C ARG A 44 18.18 -6.52 1.75
N ALA A 45 17.58 -7.70 1.62
CA ALA A 45 17.62 -8.50 0.40
C ALA A 45 16.49 -8.14 -0.57
N ALA A 46 15.39 -7.56 -0.07
CA ALA A 46 14.18 -7.34 -0.86
C ALA A 46 14.42 -6.46 -2.10
N GLN A 47 15.18 -5.37 -1.97
CA GLN A 47 15.47 -4.48 -3.10
C GLN A 47 16.27 -5.20 -4.21
N GLY A 48 17.28 -5.99 -3.85
CA GLY A 48 18.07 -6.76 -4.82
C GLY A 48 17.19 -7.72 -5.63
N LEU A 49 16.37 -8.53 -4.94
CA LEU A 49 15.48 -9.49 -5.59
C LEU A 49 14.47 -8.85 -6.55
N LEU A 50 14.00 -7.62 -6.26
CA LEU A 50 13.14 -6.87 -7.18
C LEU A 50 13.91 -6.45 -8.43
N LEU A 51 15.10 -5.87 -8.25
CA LEU A 51 15.90 -5.35 -9.36
C LEU A 51 16.48 -6.46 -10.25
N ASP A 52 16.83 -7.60 -9.66
CA ASP A 52 17.33 -8.79 -10.36
C ASP A 52 16.21 -9.53 -11.12
N GLY A 53 14.94 -9.15 -10.87
CA GLY A 53 13.78 -9.78 -11.48
C GLY A 53 13.47 -11.15 -10.88
N ASP A 54 13.95 -11.46 -9.68
CA ASP A 54 13.61 -12.66 -8.91
C ASP A 54 12.22 -12.57 -8.24
N ALA A 55 11.71 -11.34 -8.10
CA ALA A 55 10.35 -11.04 -7.67
C ALA A 55 9.71 -9.98 -8.56
N ASP A 56 8.39 -10.08 -8.78
CA ASP A 56 7.65 -9.13 -9.61
C ASP A 56 7.21 -7.89 -8.80
N ALA A 57 6.97 -8.08 -7.49
CA ALA A 57 6.69 -7.01 -6.55
C ALA A 57 7.09 -7.42 -5.12
N GLY A 58 7.18 -6.44 -4.24
CA GLY A 58 7.59 -6.61 -2.85
C GLY A 58 6.75 -5.79 -1.89
N LEU A 59 6.36 -6.39 -0.76
CA LEU A 59 5.85 -5.67 0.40
C LEU A 59 7.02 -5.36 1.33
N VAL A 60 7.53 -4.14 1.22
CA VAL A 60 8.81 -3.71 1.78
C VAL A 60 8.61 -2.53 2.73
N ARG A 61 9.67 -2.20 3.49
CA ARG A 61 9.69 -0.99 4.31
C ARG A 61 10.37 0.14 3.55
N LEU A 62 9.85 1.35 3.72
CA LEU A 62 10.47 2.58 3.22
C LEU A 62 11.61 3.02 4.18
N PRO A 63 12.61 3.75 3.67
CA PRO A 63 12.77 4.20 2.28
C PRO A 63 13.23 3.08 1.33
N VAL A 64 12.86 3.22 0.06
CA VAL A 64 13.44 2.46 -1.06
C VAL A 64 14.00 3.44 -2.08
N ASP A 65 14.92 2.99 -2.94
CA ASP A 65 15.45 3.83 -4.01
C ASP A 65 14.38 4.12 -5.09
N ARG A 66 13.81 5.32 -5.02
CA ARG A 66 12.73 5.79 -5.92
C ARG A 66 13.20 6.09 -7.34
N THR A 67 14.50 6.02 -7.63
CA THR A 67 15.03 6.21 -8.99
C THR A 67 14.95 4.95 -9.85
N VAL A 68 14.82 3.79 -9.21
CA VAL A 68 14.75 2.47 -9.86
C VAL A 68 13.53 1.66 -9.44
N LEU A 69 12.95 1.96 -8.27
CA LEU A 69 11.74 1.32 -7.76
C LEU A 69 10.57 2.31 -7.71
N SER A 70 9.45 1.88 -8.26
CA SER A 70 8.16 2.44 -7.90
C SER A 70 7.72 1.94 -6.53
N ALA A 71 7.00 2.76 -5.77
CA ALA A 71 6.41 2.32 -4.51
C ALA A 71 5.13 3.08 -4.13
N ILE A 72 4.18 2.37 -3.53
CA ILE A 72 2.93 2.89 -2.98
C ILE A 72 2.92 2.62 -1.49
N PRO A 73 2.96 3.66 -0.63
CA PRO A 73 2.77 3.51 0.81
C PRO A 73 1.41 2.86 1.11
N LEU A 74 1.40 1.89 2.01
CA LEU A 74 0.20 1.12 2.37
C LEU A 74 -0.28 1.51 3.76
N TYR A 75 0.62 1.52 4.74
CA TYR A 75 0.36 1.96 6.11
C TYR A 75 1.67 2.34 6.80
N THR A 76 1.55 3.11 7.87
CA THR A 76 2.66 3.43 8.77
C THR A 76 2.43 2.74 10.09
N GLU A 77 3.50 2.20 10.66
CA GLU A 77 3.48 1.46 11.91
C GLU A 77 3.97 2.33 13.05
N GLN A 78 3.25 2.24 14.17
CA GLN A 78 3.67 2.81 15.43
C GLN A 78 4.94 2.13 15.92
N THR A 79 5.88 2.94 16.40
CA THR A 79 7.11 2.48 17.04
C THR A 79 6.88 2.21 18.52
N VAL A 80 7.44 1.12 19.01
CA VAL A 80 7.33 0.68 20.41
C VAL A 80 8.69 0.31 20.96
N VAL A 81 8.85 0.47 22.27
CA VAL A 81 9.98 -0.10 23.01
C VAL A 81 9.57 -1.44 23.60
N VAL A 82 10.39 -2.47 23.36
CA VAL A 82 10.26 -3.81 23.93
C VAL A 82 11.19 -3.91 25.15
N VAL A 83 10.62 -4.35 26.26
CA VAL A 83 11.27 -4.39 27.58
C VAL A 83 10.84 -5.63 28.37
N PRO A 84 11.62 -6.06 29.38
CA PRO A 84 11.15 -7.00 30.40
C PRO A 84 9.89 -6.48 31.12
N LYS A 85 9.03 -7.38 31.57
CA LYS A 85 7.76 -7.01 32.23
C LYS A 85 7.91 -6.24 33.54
N ASP A 86 9.07 -6.33 34.18
CA ASP A 86 9.43 -5.64 35.42
C ASP A 86 10.23 -4.34 35.18
N HIS A 87 10.42 -3.94 33.91
CA HIS A 87 11.11 -2.70 33.57
C HIS A 87 10.34 -1.45 34.02
N LEU A 88 11.06 -0.39 34.41
CA LEU A 88 10.48 0.83 34.98
C LEU A 88 9.45 1.50 34.05
N VAL A 89 9.75 1.56 32.75
CA VAL A 89 8.87 2.14 31.72
C VAL A 89 7.51 1.45 31.59
N THR A 90 7.34 0.26 32.16
CA THR A 90 6.04 -0.43 32.16
C THR A 90 5.00 0.25 33.06
N ALA A 91 5.43 1.14 33.96
CA ALA A 91 4.57 1.94 34.83
C ALA A 91 3.75 3.01 34.09
N ALA A 92 4.13 3.36 32.86
CA ALA A 92 3.41 4.27 31.98
C ALA A 92 2.76 3.53 30.81
N ASP A 93 1.69 4.11 30.24
CA ASP A 93 0.99 3.57 29.06
C ASP A 93 1.74 3.88 27.75
N ALA A 94 2.55 4.93 27.73
CA ALA A 94 3.43 5.36 26.65
C ALA A 94 4.72 5.94 27.22
N VAL A 95 5.77 5.98 26.39
CA VAL A 95 7.15 6.32 26.79
C VAL A 95 7.69 7.36 25.81
N SER A 96 8.56 8.25 26.29
CA SER A 96 9.32 9.21 25.49
C SER A 96 10.77 8.74 25.29
N PRO A 97 11.49 9.23 24.26
CA PRO A 97 12.91 8.92 24.08
C PRO A 97 13.74 9.22 25.33
N GLU A 98 13.42 10.29 26.05
CA GLU A 98 14.10 10.76 27.25
C GLU A 98 13.99 9.76 28.41
N ASP A 99 12.90 9.00 28.49
CA ASP A 99 12.72 7.95 29.50
C ASP A 99 13.68 6.77 29.28
N LEU A 100 14.28 6.64 28.08
CA LEU A 100 15.24 5.59 27.72
C LEU A 100 16.70 6.08 27.79
N ALA A 101 16.95 7.33 28.18
CA ALA A 101 18.28 7.95 28.10
C ALA A 101 19.36 7.16 28.87
N ASP A 102 18.98 6.56 30.00
CA ASP A 102 19.88 5.76 30.84
C ASP A 102 19.93 4.28 30.45
N ASP A 103 19.00 3.80 29.61
CA ASP A 103 18.95 2.42 29.17
C ASP A 103 19.99 2.11 28.09
N ILE A 104 20.40 0.84 28.04
CA ILE A 104 21.15 0.33 26.89
C ILE A 104 20.14 0.03 25.79
N VAL A 105 20.22 0.74 24.67
CA VAL A 105 19.38 0.52 23.49
C VAL A 105 20.11 -0.40 22.53
N LEU A 106 19.53 -1.57 22.30
CA LEU A 106 19.99 -2.55 21.32
C LEU A 106 19.61 -2.06 19.92
N HIS A 107 20.59 -2.08 19.01
CA HIS A 107 20.43 -1.64 17.62
C HIS A 107 20.89 -2.76 16.69
N PRO A 108 20.01 -3.68 16.27
CA PRO A 108 20.38 -4.81 15.43
C PRO A 108 20.80 -4.36 14.01
N LEU A 109 21.56 -5.20 13.30
CA LEU A 109 22.04 -4.88 11.94
C LEU A 109 20.93 -4.87 10.89
N ASP A 110 19.78 -5.46 11.18
CA ASP A 110 18.59 -5.47 10.33
C ASP A 110 17.52 -4.46 10.78
N ASP A 111 17.88 -3.47 11.61
CA ASP A 111 16.97 -2.42 12.04
C ASP A 111 16.34 -1.69 10.84
N VAL A 112 15.07 -1.34 11.02
CA VAL A 112 14.18 -0.79 10.00
C VAL A 112 13.71 0.62 10.34
N LEU A 113 14.20 1.17 11.45
CA LEU A 113 13.96 2.54 11.89
C LEU A 113 15.15 3.43 11.51
N ALA A 114 14.85 4.58 10.90
CA ALA A 114 15.86 5.55 10.53
C ALA A 114 16.11 6.52 11.70
N TRP A 115 17.08 6.21 12.53
CA TRP A 115 17.48 7.06 13.67
C TRP A 115 18.49 8.14 13.27
N GLU A 116 18.25 9.38 13.71
CA GLU A 116 19.29 10.41 13.73
C GLU A 116 20.25 10.20 14.92
N SER A 117 19.67 9.92 16.10
CA SER A 117 20.36 9.49 17.31
C SER A 117 19.50 8.44 18.01
N LEU A 118 20.12 7.43 18.60
CA LEU A 118 19.39 6.47 19.44
C LEU A 118 18.87 7.18 20.70
N PRO A 119 17.71 6.75 21.24
CA PRO A 119 17.06 7.39 22.39
C PRO A 119 17.75 7.09 23.74
N GLY A 120 18.79 6.26 23.74
CA GLY A 120 19.54 5.87 24.93
C GLY A 120 20.98 5.50 24.61
N ARG A 121 21.65 4.84 25.54
CA ARG A 121 23.06 4.48 25.39
C ARG A 121 23.21 3.33 24.40
N PRO A 122 24.05 3.44 23.36
CA PRO A 122 24.24 2.33 22.43
C PRO A 122 24.90 1.14 23.13
N ALA A 123 24.46 -0.07 22.81
CA ALA A 123 25.18 -1.28 23.18
C ALA A 123 26.57 -1.31 22.52
N LEU A 124 27.55 -1.95 23.18
CA LEU A 124 28.91 -2.09 22.66
C LEU A 124 28.97 -2.87 21.34
N GLU A 125 28.14 -3.92 21.24
CA GLU A 125 28.03 -4.75 20.05
C GLU A 125 26.59 -4.74 19.55
N ARG A 126 26.46 -4.78 18.22
CA ARG A 126 25.16 -4.80 17.55
C ARG A 126 24.73 -6.24 17.28
N PRO A 127 23.53 -6.66 17.72
CA PRO A 127 22.99 -7.97 17.38
C PRO A 127 22.86 -8.14 15.86
N ALA A 128 23.06 -9.36 15.36
CA ALA A 128 22.98 -9.61 13.93
C ALA A 128 21.54 -9.44 13.38
N THR A 129 20.55 -9.80 14.20
CA THR A 129 19.13 -9.71 13.84
C THR A 129 18.29 -9.13 14.96
N THR A 130 17.08 -8.67 14.61
CA THR A 130 16.06 -8.23 15.55
C THR A 130 15.67 -9.36 16.51
N ALA A 131 15.67 -10.62 16.04
CA ALA A 131 15.42 -11.79 16.90
C ALA A 131 16.52 -11.98 17.96
N ASP A 132 17.80 -11.81 17.58
CA ASP A 132 18.91 -11.89 18.53
C ASP A 132 18.84 -10.76 19.56
N ALA A 133 18.45 -9.55 19.13
CA ALA A 133 18.24 -8.43 20.04
C ALA A 133 17.11 -8.73 21.05
N ILE A 134 16.02 -9.37 20.63
CA ILE A 134 14.93 -9.78 21.52
C ILE A 134 15.41 -10.75 22.62
N GLU A 135 16.30 -11.69 22.28
CA GLU A 135 16.89 -12.60 23.29
C GLU A 135 17.75 -11.84 24.30
N LEU A 136 18.47 -10.80 23.88
CA LEU A 136 19.25 -9.95 24.78
C LEU A 136 18.35 -9.07 25.67
N VAL A 137 17.23 -8.55 25.15
CA VAL A 137 16.22 -7.85 25.98
C VAL A 137 15.69 -8.80 27.05
N ALA A 138 15.35 -10.04 26.69
CA ALA A 138 14.87 -11.03 27.64
C ALA A 138 15.91 -11.42 28.71
N ALA A 139 17.20 -11.35 28.37
CA ALA A 139 18.29 -11.52 29.32
C ALA A 139 18.56 -10.28 30.19
N GLY A 140 17.80 -9.19 30.02
CA GLY A 140 17.94 -7.95 30.79
C GLY A 140 19.15 -7.11 30.39
N ILE A 141 19.72 -7.33 29.21
CA ILE A 141 20.92 -6.60 28.75
C ILE A 141 20.60 -5.15 28.33
N GLY A 142 19.37 -4.92 27.87
CA GLY A 142 18.93 -3.61 27.42
C GLY A 142 17.49 -3.65 26.89
N VAL A 143 17.11 -2.59 26.19
CA VAL A 143 15.80 -2.40 25.56
C VAL A 143 15.94 -2.40 24.04
N LEU A 144 14.86 -2.68 23.33
CA LEU A 144 14.85 -2.70 21.86
C LEU A 144 13.69 -1.86 21.35
N VAL A 145 13.96 -0.93 20.43
CA VAL A 145 12.92 -0.13 19.78
C VAL A 145 12.66 -0.67 18.38
N VAL A 146 11.40 -1.01 18.08
CA VAL A 146 10.99 -1.62 16.81
C VAL A 146 9.57 -1.20 16.42
N PRO A 147 9.18 -1.34 15.15
CA PRO A 147 7.77 -1.29 14.77
C PRO A 147 6.93 -2.33 15.51
N LEU A 148 5.69 -1.98 15.83
CA LEU A 148 4.76 -2.83 16.57
C LEU A 148 4.58 -4.23 15.94
N SER A 149 4.62 -4.36 14.62
CA SER A 149 4.53 -5.70 14.00
C SER A 149 5.72 -6.60 14.32
N LEU A 150 6.94 -6.06 14.41
CA LEU A 150 8.13 -6.85 14.77
C LEU A 150 8.10 -7.23 16.25
N ALA A 151 7.65 -6.33 17.13
CA ALA A 151 7.41 -6.66 18.53
C ALA A 151 6.39 -7.81 18.69
N ARG A 152 5.33 -7.81 17.87
CA ARG A 152 4.33 -8.90 17.84
C ARG A 152 4.87 -10.18 17.23
N LEU A 153 5.67 -10.08 16.16
CA LEU A 153 6.29 -11.24 15.50
C LEU A 153 7.21 -12.00 16.45
N HIS A 154 7.99 -11.29 17.27
CA HIS A 154 8.92 -11.86 18.24
C HIS A 154 8.37 -11.89 19.68
N HIS A 155 7.04 -11.86 19.83
CA HIS A 155 6.42 -11.85 21.14
C HIS A 155 6.80 -13.08 21.98
N ARG A 156 7.14 -12.84 23.25
CA ARG A 156 7.41 -13.86 24.27
C ARG A 156 6.86 -13.45 25.63
N LYS A 157 6.65 -14.43 26.51
CA LYS A 157 5.81 -14.27 27.72
C LYS A 157 6.41 -13.37 28.81
N ASP A 158 7.72 -13.21 28.84
CA ASP A 158 8.53 -12.45 29.79
C ASP A 158 8.79 -11.00 29.33
N LEU A 159 8.48 -10.69 28.06
CA LEU A 159 8.59 -9.34 27.51
C LEU A 159 7.21 -8.67 27.37
N THR A 160 7.24 -7.34 27.31
CA THR A 160 6.10 -6.49 26.96
C THR A 160 6.59 -5.34 26.08
N HIS A 161 5.66 -4.53 25.57
CA HIS A 161 6.02 -3.32 24.83
C HIS A 161 5.16 -2.12 25.24
N ARG A 162 5.73 -0.93 25.06
CA ARG A 162 5.04 0.36 25.20
C ARG A 162 5.21 1.21 23.94
N PRO A 163 4.18 1.93 23.48
CA PRO A 163 4.31 3.05 22.55
C PRO A 163 5.51 3.93 22.90
N LEU A 164 6.34 4.23 21.89
CA LEU A 164 7.40 5.22 22.01
C LEU A 164 7.00 6.45 21.17
N GLU A 165 6.59 7.51 21.84
CA GLU A 165 6.16 8.76 21.19
C GLU A 165 7.38 9.55 20.71
N GLY A 166 7.27 10.30 19.61
CA GLY A 166 8.39 11.08 19.08
C GLY A 166 9.53 10.26 18.44
N ALA A 167 9.41 8.94 18.35
CA ALA A 167 10.33 8.08 17.62
C ALA A 167 10.07 8.10 16.10
N PRO A 168 11.08 7.79 15.27
CA PRO A 168 10.88 7.54 13.84
C PRO A 168 9.84 6.44 13.63
N GLU A 169 8.94 6.62 12.66
CA GLU A 169 7.97 5.61 12.27
C GLU A 169 8.48 4.76 11.10
N SER A 170 7.95 3.54 10.95
CA SER A 170 8.27 2.67 9.81
C SER A 170 7.08 2.56 8.86
N SER A 171 7.27 2.90 7.59
CA SER A 171 6.21 2.83 6.58
C SER A 171 6.36 1.58 5.72
N VAL A 172 5.28 0.80 5.59
CA VAL A 172 5.20 -0.36 4.71
C VAL A 172 4.63 0.07 3.37
N ALA A 173 5.26 -0.37 2.29
CA ALA A 173 4.89 -0.05 0.92
C ALA A 173 4.83 -1.30 0.03
N LEU A 174 3.98 -1.25 -0.98
CA LEU A 174 4.14 -2.09 -2.17
C LEU A 174 5.22 -1.44 -3.04
N SER A 175 6.20 -2.21 -3.49
CA SER A 175 7.27 -1.73 -4.38
C SER A 175 7.54 -2.72 -5.53
N TRP A 176 7.97 -2.19 -6.67
CA TRP A 176 8.32 -2.96 -7.86
C TRP A 176 9.29 -2.16 -8.73
N PRO A 177 10.09 -2.79 -9.62
CA PRO A 177 10.97 -2.07 -10.53
C PRO A 177 10.17 -1.15 -11.47
N GLU A 178 10.56 0.12 -11.56
CA GLU A 178 9.84 1.11 -12.38
C GLU A 178 9.77 0.67 -13.86
N ALA A 179 10.88 0.13 -14.37
CA ALA A 179 11.01 -0.39 -15.72
C ALA A 179 10.16 -1.66 -16.00
N ALA A 180 9.61 -2.29 -14.97
CA ALA A 180 8.87 -3.56 -15.06
C ALA A 180 7.42 -3.45 -14.54
N THR A 181 6.75 -2.32 -14.81
CA THR A 181 5.32 -2.16 -14.51
C THR A 181 4.46 -2.98 -15.48
N THR A 182 4.26 -4.27 -15.17
CA THR A 182 3.46 -5.20 -15.97
C THR A 182 1.96 -5.15 -15.65
N ASP A 183 1.12 -5.73 -16.51
CA ASP A 183 -0.32 -5.85 -16.27
C ASP A 183 -0.63 -6.56 -14.92
N ARG A 184 0.18 -7.55 -14.53
CA ARG A 184 0.02 -8.26 -13.25
C ARG A 184 0.39 -7.41 -12.05
N VAL A 185 1.43 -6.58 -12.19
CA VAL A 185 1.76 -5.58 -11.17
C VAL A 185 0.61 -4.58 -11.03
N GLU A 186 0.02 -4.12 -12.14
CA GLU A 186 -1.15 -3.24 -12.13
C GLU A 186 -2.39 -3.87 -11.49
N ASP A 187 -2.63 -5.16 -11.73
CA ASP A 187 -3.68 -5.93 -11.05
C ASP A 187 -3.44 -5.97 -9.54
N PHE A 188 -2.20 -6.27 -9.09
CA PHE A 188 -1.85 -6.28 -7.68
C PHE A 188 -1.95 -4.88 -7.04
N ILE A 189 -1.53 -3.84 -7.76
CA ILE A 189 -1.74 -2.43 -7.39
C ILE A 189 -3.24 -2.16 -7.17
N GLY A 190 -4.10 -2.70 -8.04
CA GLY A 190 -5.55 -2.61 -7.88
C GLY A 190 -6.07 -3.27 -6.62
N ILE A 191 -5.52 -4.42 -6.27
CA ILE A 191 -5.86 -5.16 -5.05
C ILE A 191 -5.42 -4.39 -3.81
N VAL A 192 -4.18 -3.89 -3.74
CA VAL A 192 -3.71 -3.15 -2.56
C VAL A 192 -4.45 -1.83 -2.35
N ARG A 193 -4.87 -1.16 -3.44
CA ARG A 193 -5.71 0.04 -3.40
C ARG A 193 -7.19 -0.23 -3.14
N GLY A 194 -7.59 -1.49 -3.00
CA GLY A 194 -8.99 -1.87 -2.74
C GLY A 194 -9.95 -1.63 -3.92
N ARG A 195 -9.45 -1.48 -5.16
CA ARG A 195 -10.32 -1.38 -6.35
C ARG A 195 -11.14 -2.66 -6.45
N THR A 196 -12.46 -2.57 -6.58
CA THR A 196 -13.33 -3.75 -6.77
C THR A 196 -13.19 -4.30 -8.19
N VAL A 197 -13.52 -5.58 -8.40
CA VAL A 197 -13.42 -6.28 -9.71
C VAL A 197 -14.23 -5.58 -10.81
N ASN A 198 -15.25 -4.79 -10.44
CA ASN A 198 -16.07 -4.00 -11.37
C ASN A 198 -15.53 -2.59 -11.68
N SER A 199 -14.30 -2.25 -11.24
CA SER A 199 -13.68 -0.95 -11.57
C SER A 199 -13.03 -1.00 -12.96
N THR A 200 -13.86 -1.15 -14.00
CA THR A 200 -13.48 -1.03 -15.42
C THR A 200 -13.27 0.44 -15.81
N ARG A 201 -12.22 1.08 -15.28
CA ARG A 201 -11.68 2.34 -15.84
C ARG A 201 -10.25 2.23 -16.38
N GLY A 202 -9.60 1.07 -16.28
CA GLY A 202 -8.19 0.90 -16.67
C GLY A 202 -7.91 -0.03 -17.85
N ARG A 203 -8.83 -0.94 -18.22
CA ARG A 203 -8.60 -1.78 -19.40
C ARG A 203 -8.76 -0.88 -20.63
N ARG A 204 -7.64 -0.52 -21.28
CA ARG A 204 -7.61 0.10 -22.60
C ARG A 204 -8.62 -0.64 -23.47
N GLN A 205 -9.65 0.07 -23.90
CA GLN A 205 -10.61 -0.46 -24.86
C GLN A 205 -9.81 -0.92 -26.08
N GLN A 206 -9.84 -2.22 -26.38
CA GLN A 206 -9.51 -2.70 -27.71
C GLN A 206 -10.33 -1.88 -28.71
N PRO A 207 -9.72 -1.32 -29.78
CA PRO A 207 -10.46 -0.58 -30.77
C PRO A 207 -11.51 -1.53 -31.38
N ALA A 208 -12.79 -1.19 -31.22
CA ALA A 208 -13.85 -1.89 -31.92
C ALA A 208 -13.60 -1.79 -33.44
N PRO A 209 -13.82 -2.85 -34.23
CA PRO A 209 -13.61 -2.80 -35.67
C PRO A 209 -14.55 -1.75 -36.30
N ALA A 210 -13.96 -0.88 -37.12
CA ALA A 210 -14.68 0.21 -37.78
C ALA A 210 -15.82 -0.34 -38.66
N LYS A 211 -17.05 0.08 -38.36
CA LYS A 211 -18.22 -0.19 -39.22
C LYS A 211 -18.11 0.62 -40.50
N GLN A 212 -18.14 -0.06 -41.64
CA GLN A 212 -18.26 0.55 -42.96
C GLN A 212 -19.61 1.29 -43.12
N PRO A 213 -19.67 2.41 -43.88
CA PRO A 213 -20.93 3.09 -44.14
C PRO A 213 -21.77 2.33 -45.18
N GLY A 214 -22.99 1.94 -44.81
CA GLY A 214 -24.00 1.42 -45.75
C GLY A 214 -24.73 2.53 -46.54
N PRO A 215 -25.37 2.21 -47.67
CA PRO A 215 -25.82 3.19 -48.65
C PRO A 215 -27.12 3.91 -48.24
N ALA A 216 -27.24 5.17 -48.71
CA ALA A 216 -28.34 6.08 -48.41
C ALA A 216 -29.68 5.61 -48.99
N ALA A 217 -30.69 5.43 -48.12
CA ALA A 217 -32.07 5.15 -48.51
C ALA A 217 -32.86 6.45 -48.74
N ARG A 218 -33.51 6.50 -49.90
CA ARG A 218 -34.27 7.59 -50.51
C ARG A 218 -35.57 7.88 -49.73
N ARG A 219 -35.76 9.13 -49.31
CA ARG A 219 -36.98 9.62 -48.63
C ARG A 219 -38.14 9.80 -49.62
N GLN A 220 -39.26 9.13 -49.40
CA GLN A 220 -40.55 9.39 -50.07
C GLN A 220 -41.48 10.16 -49.12
N GLN A 221 -42.12 11.20 -49.66
CA GLN A 221 -43.16 11.99 -49.01
C GLN A 221 -44.53 11.30 -49.14
N PRO A 222 -45.48 11.63 -48.25
CA PRO A 222 -46.87 11.77 -48.68
C PRO A 222 -47.48 13.13 -48.31
N ALA A 223 -48.46 13.53 -49.10
CA ALA A 223 -49.13 14.83 -49.11
C ALA A 223 -50.55 14.79 -48.53
N GLY A 224 -50.96 15.91 -47.91
CA GLY A 224 -52.35 16.39 -47.74
C GLY A 224 -53.19 15.73 -46.62
N ARG A 225 -54.14 16.37 -45.92
CA ARG A 225 -54.83 17.67 -46.12
C ARG A 225 -55.77 17.93 -44.91
N GLY A 226 -56.03 19.19 -44.57
CA GLY A 226 -57.28 19.68 -43.90
C GLY A 226 -57.14 20.17 -42.45
N ARG A 227 -57.15 21.50 -42.19
CA ARG A 227 -58.31 22.39 -41.78
C ARG A 227 -58.75 22.16 -40.31
N ARG A 228 -59.05 23.14 -39.44
CA ARG A 228 -59.36 24.59 -39.53
C ARG A 228 -59.53 25.12 -38.08
N GLY A 229 -59.24 26.41 -37.85
CA GLY A 229 -60.02 27.25 -36.92
C GLY A 229 -59.35 27.69 -35.60
N GLY A 230 -59.45 28.99 -35.29
CA GLY A 230 -59.26 29.50 -33.93
C GLY A 230 -58.53 30.84 -33.84
N THR A 231 -59.26 31.94 -34.03
CA THR A 231 -58.85 33.34 -33.89
C THR A 231 -58.64 33.79 -32.44
N GLY A 232 -57.78 34.80 -32.24
CA GLY A 232 -58.02 35.88 -31.28
C GLY A 232 -56.89 36.23 -30.32
N GLY A 233 -56.59 37.55 -30.21
CA GLY A 233 -56.24 38.15 -28.93
C GLY A 233 -54.85 38.77 -28.79
N THR A 234 -54.72 40.02 -29.21
CA THR A 234 -53.75 41.01 -28.74
C THR A 234 -53.80 41.22 -27.22
N ALA A 235 -52.64 41.42 -26.54
CA ALA A 235 -52.39 42.56 -25.64
C ALA A 235 -51.11 42.44 -24.76
N LYS A 236 -50.36 43.56 -24.73
CA LYS A 236 -49.68 44.23 -23.60
C LYS A 236 -48.45 43.60 -22.91
N ASN A 237 -47.27 44.13 -23.28
CA ASN A 237 -46.35 45.03 -22.54
C ASN A 237 -45.94 44.76 -21.05
N PRO A 238 -44.87 45.38 -20.51
CA PRO A 238 -43.75 44.67 -19.91
C PRO A 238 -43.45 45.14 -18.46
N ARG A 239 -42.47 44.51 -17.80
CA ARG A 239 -41.58 45.02 -16.73
C ARG A 239 -40.85 43.80 -16.14
N ARG A 240 -39.68 43.83 -15.51
CA ARG A 240 -38.53 44.73 -15.32
C ARG A 240 -37.74 44.04 -14.20
N GLY A 241 -36.43 43.80 -14.33
CA GLY A 241 -35.71 43.15 -13.22
C GLY A 241 -34.21 42.88 -13.42
N ARG A 242 -33.42 43.96 -13.46
CA ARG A 242 -31.97 44.11 -13.18
C ARG A 242 -31.19 42.89 -12.62
N PRO A 243 -29.90 42.76 -13.00
CA PRO A 243 -28.85 42.37 -12.07
C PRO A 243 -27.95 43.58 -11.72
N ARG A 244 -27.66 43.76 -10.44
CA ARG A 244 -26.55 44.59 -9.94
C ARG A 244 -25.42 43.63 -9.53
N ARG A 245 -24.24 43.81 -10.12
CA ARG A 245 -22.97 43.27 -9.64
C ARG A 245 -22.15 44.48 -9.22
N GLY A 246 -21.90 44.59 -7.92
CA GLY A 246 -21.01 45.57 -7.32
C GLY A 246 -19.83 44.82 -6.72
N SER A 247 -18.68 45.49 -6.86
CA SER A 247 -17.32 45.19 -6.45
C SER A 247 -17.12 44.42 -5.15
#